data_AF-A0A7H8S9F1-F1
#
_entry.id   AF-A0A7H8S9F1-F1
#
_cell.length_a   1.000
_cell.length_b   1.000
_cell.length_c   1.000
_cell.angle_alpha   90.00
_cell.angle_beta   90.00
_cell.angle_gamma   90.00
#
_symmetry.space_group_name_H-M   'P 1'
#
loop_
_entity.id
_entity.type
_entity.pdbx_description
1 polymer ?
#
loop_
_entity_poly.entity_id
_entity_poly.type
_entity_poly.pdbx_seq_one_letter_code
_entity_poly.pdbx_strand_id
1 'polypeptide(L)'
;MNAITSLELKKNLQDRGLLFWTLILPIVFTVLFISVFTSGLGETESRQVILSIVPGYTIMFVFFIMISMTESFIKNRNIGMVARIASTPLSPYLFLLGKWMSYMYIVIIQIVILLLFGKAVYDIPLEQPVHLLVLSVFLTFMVTGLGLALAVMVKTNNMGIALTQVIALGGAVLGGLWMPIDMMPDILQTISAFLPQYWAHQAFQDAMAGTLQLPELLQPSLVLLGFGLAGFIAALLCYPNFLKRAKG
;
A
#
# COMPACT_ATOMS: atom_id res chain seq x y z
N MET A 1 20.44 -9.30 9.05
CA MET A 1 19.14 -8.82 8.54
C MET A 1 18.36 -8.08 9.63
N ASN A 2 18.03 -8.73 10.76
CA ASN A 2 17.21 -8.16 11.84
C ASN A 2 17.68 -6.78 12.35
N ALA A 3 18.99 -6.60 12.55
CA ALA A 3 19.55 -5.33 13.01
C ALA A 3 19.34 -4.15 12.03
N ILE A 4 19.37 -4.42 10.72
CA ILE A 4 19.13 -3.40 9.68
C ILE A 4 17.67 -3.01 9.70
N THR A 5 16.78 -4.00 9.74
CA THR A 5 15.33 -3.79 9.77
C THR A 5 14.91 -3.01 11.01
N SER A 6 15.40 -3.36 12.20
CA SER A 6 15.08 -2.62 13.43
C SER A 6 15.58 -1.18 13.39
N LEU A 7 16.77 -0.94 12.83
CA LEU A 7 17.32 0.41 12.70
C LEU A 7 16.49 1.25 11.72
N GLU A 8 16.21 0.73 10.53
CA GLU A 8 15.41 1.44 9.53
C GLU A 8 13.96 1.63 9.99
N LEU A 9 13.39 0.66 10.70
CA LEU A 9 12.06 0.79 11.30
C LEU A 9 12.04 1.90 12.35
N LYS A 10 13.04 1.96 13.24
CA LYS A 10 13.15 3.04 14.23
C LYS A 10 13.27 4.40 13.56
N LYS A 11 14.07 4.52 12.49
CA LYS A 11 14.16 5.76 11.72
C LYS A 11 12.82 6.16 11.11
N ASN A 12 12.13 5.21 10.48
CA ASN A 12 10.81 5.46 9.88
C ASN A 12 9.77 5.90 10.92
N LEU A 13 9.76 5.25 12.09
CA LEU A 13 8.85 5.62 13.20
C LEU A 13 9.23 6.94 13.88
N GLN A 14 10.45 7.44 13.70
CA GLN A 14 10.86 8.75 14.20
C GLN A 14 10.64 9.87 13.17
N ASP A 15 10.39 9.53 11.91
CA ASP A 15 10.07 10.48 10.86
C ASP A 15 8.63 10.96 11.00
N ARG A 16 8.48 12.14 11.61
CA ARG A 16 7.18 12.79 11.82
C ARG A 16 6.45 13.08 10.52
N GLY A 17 7.18 13.37 9.44
CA GLY A 17 6.59 13.65 8.14
C GLY A 17 5.96 12.38 7.55
N LEU A 18 6.69 11.26 7.63
CA LEU A 18 6.17 9.95 7.21
C LEU A 18 4.94 9.56 8.02
N LEU A 19 5.00 9.62 9.36
CA LEU A 19 3.86 9.23 10.21
C LEU A 19 2.63 10.12 10.01
N PHE A 20 2.84 11.43 9.83
CA PHE A 20 1.74 12.34 9.52
C PHE A 20 1.06 11.96 8.20
N TRP A 21 1.85 11.73 7.14
CA TRP A 21 1.31 11.41 5.83
C TRP A 21 0.69 10.01 5.75
N THR A 22 1.21 9.03 6.49
CA THR A 22 0.69 7.66 6.47
C THR A 22 -0.49 7.43 7.41
N LEU A 23 -0.61 8.18 8.52
CA LEU A 23 -1.67 7.93 9.51
C LEU A 23 -2.67 9.07 9.61
N ILE A 24 -2.21 10.32 9.71
CA ILE A 24 -3.11 11.46 9.96
C ILE A 24 -3.86 11.84 8.69
N LEU A 25 -3.14 11.98 7.56
CA LEU A 25 -3.76 12.38 6.30
C LEU A 25 -4.88 11.42 5.85
N PRO A 26 -4.70 10.08 5.86
CA PRO A 26 -5.75 9.16 5.44
C PRO A 26 -6.97 9.21 6.35
N ILE A 27 -6.78 9.39 7.66
CA ILE A 27 -7.89 9.55 8.61
C ILE A 27 -8.68 10.82 8.28
N VAL A 28 -7.99 11.96 8.12
CA VAL A 28 -8.64 13.24 7.77
C VAL A 28 -9.39 13.13 6.45
N PHE A 29 -8.78 12.53 5.42
CA PHE A 29 -9.43 12.34 4.13
C PHE A 29 -10.63 11.39 4.22
N THR A 30 -10.51 10.28 4.96
CA THR A 30 -11.62 9.34 5.15
C THR A 30 -12.80 10.02 5.84
N VAL A 31 -12.54 10.79 6.90
CA VAL A 31 -13.59 11.55 7.61
C VAL A 31 -14.23 12.60 6.70
N LEU A 32 -13.42 13.35 5.97
CA LEU A 32 -13.90 14.37 5.03
C LEU A 32 -14.78 13.75 3.96
N PHE A 33 -14.34 12.67 3.33
CA PHE A 33 -15.10 12.03 2.26
C PHE A 33 -16.36 11.35 2.77
N ILE A 34 -16.32 10.69 3.93
CA ILE A 34 -17.56 10.20 4.55
C ILE A 34 -18.52 11.38 4.76
N SER A 35 -18.07 12.46 5.39
CA SER A 35 -18.91 13.64 5.65
C SER A 35 -19.50 14.27 4.38
N VAL A 36 -18.75 14.31 3.28
CA VAL A 36 -19.20 14.87 2.01
C VAL A 36 -20.21 13.93 1.34
N PHE A 37 -19.89 12.65 1.24
CA PHE A 37 -20.69 11.68 0.49
C PHE A 37 -21.92 11.19 1.25
N THR A 38 -21.95 11.30 2.58
CA THR A 38 -23.16 11.01 3.39
C THR A 38 -24.06 12.23 3.58
N SER A 39 -23.64 13.42 3.11
CA SER A 39 -24.45 14.63 3.27
C SER A 39 -25.74 14.53 2.46
N GLY A 40 -26.89 14.55 3.14
CA GLY A 40 -28.21 14.46 2.51
C GLY A 40 -28.69 13.06 2.14
N LEU A 41 -27.94 12.01 2.47
CA LEU A 41 -28.37 10.62 2.30
C LEU A 41 -29.17 10.10 3.50
N GLY A 42 -30.02 9.10 3.28
CA GLY A 42 -30.67 8.36 4.37
C GLY A 42 -29.66 7.55 5.19
N GLU A 43 -30.05 7.10 6.39
CA GLU A 43 -29.17 6.32 7.27
C GLU A 43 -28.61 5.05 6.60
N THR A 44 -29.47 4.29 5.91
CA THR A 44 -29.09 3.06 5.21
C THR A 44 -28.08 3.29 4.09
N GLU A 45 -28.30 4.33 3.27
CA GLU A 45 -27.40 4.67 2.16
C GLU A 45 -26.05 5.18 2.69
N SER A 46 -26.10 6.03 3.72
CA SER A 46 -24.90 6.52 4.40
C SER A 46 -24.06 5.37 4.98
N ARG A 47 -24.72 4.35 5.54
CA ARG A 47 -24.05 3.15 6.03
C ARG A 47 -23.34 2.41 4.91
N GLN A 48 -23.97 2.21 3.74
CA GLN A 48 -23.33 1.57 2.59
C GLN A 48 -22.10 2.35 2.09
N VAL A 49 -22.22 3.67 2.01
CA VAL A 49 -21.12 4.56 1.63
C VAL A 49 -19.93 4.42 2.59
N ILE A 50 -20.18 4.44 3.90
CA ILE A 50 -19.14 4.26 4.94
C ILE A 50 -18.44 2.90 4.79
N LEU A 51 -19.20 1.82 4.63
CA LEU A 51 -18.67 0.46 4.50
C LEU A 51 -17.81 0.27 3.24
N SER A 52 -18.03 1.09 2.21
CA SER A 52 -17.20 1.11 1.01
C SER A 52 -15.98 2.02 1.14
N ILE A 53 -16.16 3.23 1.66
CA ILE A 53 -15.10 4.26 1.74
C ILE A 53 -13.97 3.85 2.68
N VAL A 54 -14.26 3.29 3.86
CA VAL A 54 -13.20 2.96 4.83
C VAL A 54 -12.15 1.98 4.27
N PRO A 55 -12.52 0.78 3.76
CA PRO A 55 -11.55 -0.12 3.15
C PRO A 55 -10.97 0.47 1.86
N GLY A 56 -11.76 1.18 1.04
CA GLY A 56 -11.29 1.80 -0.20
C GLY A 56 -10.17 2.81 0.05
N TYR A 57 -10.34 3.69 1.03
CA TYR A 57 -9.35 4.70 1.40
C TYR A 57 -8.14 4.06 2.09
N THR A 58 -8.35 3.02 2.90
CA THR A 58 -7.25 2.23 3.48
C THR A 58 -6.35 1.67 2.37
N ILE A 59 -6.93 1.02 1.36
CA ILE A 59 -6.19 0.43 0.23
C ILE A 59 -5.53 1.52 -0.60
N MET A 60 -6.21 2.63 -0.91
CA MET A 60 -5.60 3.73 -1.66
C MET A 60 -4.37 4.30 -0.94
N PHE A 61 -4.52 4.60 0.36
CA PHE A 61 -3.49 5.30 1.11
C PHE A 61 -2.24 4.47 1.40
N VAL A 62 -2.34 3.15 1.45
CA VAL A 62 -1.13 2.31 1.58
C VAL A 62 -0.22 2.42 0.36
N PHE A 63 -0.75 2.62 -0.86
CA PHE A 63 0.09 2.79 -2.06
C PHE A 63 1.01 4.01 -1.98
N PHE A 64 0.62 5.06 -1.25
CA PHE A 64 1.46 6.24 -1.12
C PHE A 64 2.77 5.99 -0.35
N ILE A 65 2.92 4.85 0.34
CA ILE A 65 4.21 4.45 0.93
C ILE A 65 5.32 4.34 -0.12
N MET A 66 4.97 4.07 -1.38
CA MET A 66 5.92 3.95 -2.50
C MET A 66 6.68 5.27 -2.74
N ILE A 67 6.07 6.43 -2.42
CA ILE A 67 6.75 7.74 -2.47
C ILE A 67 7.88 7.77 -1.44
N SER A 68 7.57 7.47 -0.18
CA SER A 68 8.55 7.48 0.92
C SER A 68 9.67 6.46 0.70
N MET A 69 9.33 5.28 0.16
CA MET A 69 10.33 4.30 -0.25
C MET A 69 11.25 4.88 -1.32
N THR A 70 10.69 5.40 -2.41
CA THR A 70 11.48 5.94 -3.53
C THR A 70 12.39 7.07 -3.09
N GLU A 71 11.86 8.04 -2.33
CA GLU A 71 12.64 9.15 -1.79
C GLU A 71 13.78 8.66 -0.92
N SER A 72 13.50 7.71 -0.02
CA SER A 72 14.51 7.14 0.88
C SER A 72 15.62 6.44 0.11
N PHE A 73 15.29 5.63 -0.90
CA PHE A 73 16.30 4.95 -1.73
C PHE A 73 17.14 5.93 -2.55
N ILE A 74 16.52 6.92 -3.19
CA ILE A 74 17.23 7.94 -3.96
C ILE A 74 18.11 8.80 -3.05
N LYS A 75 17.63 9.21 -1.87
CA LYS A 75 18.41 9.95 -0.88
C LYS A 75 19.65 9.16 -0.47
N ASN A 76 19.49 7.88 -0.12
CA ASN A 76 20.61 7.01 0.26
C ASN A 76 21.62 6.81 -0.88
N ARG A 77 21.16 6.78 -2.14
CA ARG A 77 22.04 6.77 -3.31
C ARG A 77 22.81 8.07 -3.43
N ASN A 78 22.12 9.21 -3.39
CA ASN A 78 22.70 10.53 -3.66
C ASN A 78 23.73 10.95 -2.61
N ILE A 79 23.55 10.55 -1.34
CA ILE A 79 24.54 10.81 -0.28
C ILE A 79 25.69 9.78 -0.25
N GLY A 80 25.78 8.90 -1.24
CA GLY A 80 26.81 7.86 -1.34
C GLY A 80 26.71 6.72 -0.33
N MET A 81 25.62 6.64 0.45
CA MET A 81 25.45 5.59 1.46
C MET A 81 25.36 4.20 0.83
N VAL A 82 24.70 4.07 -0.32
CA VAL A 82 24.63 2.79 -1.05
C VAL A 82 26.01 2.34 -1.54
N ALA A 83 26.84 3.26 -2.05
CA ALA A 83 28.21 2.96 -2.48
C ALA A 83 29.10 2.53 -1.30
N ARG A 84 29.00 3.25 -0.18
CA ARG A 84 29.73 2.91 1.06
C ARG A 84 29.35 1.55 1.60
N ILE A 85 28.06 1.19 1.62
CA ILE A 85 27.63 -0.14 2.08
C ILE A 85 28.19 -1.22 1.16
N ALA A 86 28.18 -0.98 -0.16
CA ALA A 86 28.70 -1.91 -1.14
C ALA A 86 30.23 -2.09 -1.12
N SER A 87 30.97 -1.28 -0.35
CA SER A 87 32.41 -1.48 -0.08
C SER A 87 32.71 -2.10 1.29
N THR A 88 31.68 -2.41 2.09
CA THR A 88 31.81 -3.16 3.35
C THR A 88 31.59 -4.66 3.12
N PRO A 89 31.96 -5.55 4.07
CA PRO A 89 31.59 -6.97 4.00
C PRO A 89 30.08 -7.24 4.09
N LEU A 90 29.25 -6.21 4.29
CA LEU A 90 27.80 -6.35 4.34
C LEU A 90 27.24 -6.54 2.92
N SER A 91 26.45 -7.59 2.71
CA SER A 91 25.77 -7.80 1.43
C SER A 91 24.81 -6.64 1.10
N PRO A 92 24.91 -6.03 -0.09
CA PRO A 92 23.97 -5.00 -0.54
C PRO A 92 22.51 -5.48 -0.55
N TYR A 93 22.28 -6.75 -0.86
CA TYR A 93 20.93 -7.34 -0.84
C TYR A 93 20.36 -7.44 0.58
N LEU A 94 21.20 -7.68 1.60
CA LEU A 94 20.75 -7.64 2.99
C LEU A 94 20.32 -6.23 3.41
N PHE A 95 20.99 -5.19 2.90
CA PHE A 95 20.56 -3.81 3.11
C PHE A 95 19.24 -3.50 2.40
N LEU A 96 19.10 -3.92 1.13
CA LEU A 96 17.85 -3.79 0.36
C LEU A 96 16.67 -4.43 1.09
N LEU A 97 16.78 -5.72 1.45
CA LEU A 97 15.73 -6.47 2.12
C LEU A 97 15.45 -5.94 3.52
N GLY A 98 16.49 -5.60 4.28
CA GLY A 98 16.34 -5.06 5.63
C GLY A 98 15.54 -3.75 5.63
N LYS A 99 15.81 -2.87 4.67
CA LYS A 99 15.09 -1.61 4.47
C LYS A 99 13.69 -1.82 3.92
N TRP A 100 13.49 -2.76 3.00
CA TRP A 100 12.17 -3.09 2.46
C TRP A 100 11.22 -3.63 3.55
N MET A 101 11.71 -4.56 4.38
CA MET A 101 10.95 -5.11 5.51
C MET A 101 10.52 -4.02 6.49
N SER A 102 11.31 -2.97 6.71
CA SER A 102 10.90 -1.88 7.62
C SER A 102 9.67 -1.13 7.11
N TYR A 103 9.52 -0.97 5.78
CA TYR A 103 8.32 -0.38 5.19
C TYR A 103 7.11 -1.32 5.26
N MET A 104 7.30 -2.64 5.17
CA MET A 104 6.20 -3.59 5.36
C MET A 104 5.56 -3.45 6.74
N TYR A 105 6.36 -3.26 7.80
CA TYR A 105 5.81 -2.99 9.14
C TYR A 105 5.01 -1.69 9.19
N ILE A 106 5.48 -0.62 8.55
CA ILE A 106 4.75 0.66 8.50
C ILE A 106 3.39 0.48 7.82
N VAL A 107 3.33 -0.24 6.70
CA VAL A 107 2.07 -0.46 5.96
C VAL A 107 1.10 -1.32 6.76
N ILE A 108 1.56 -2.39 7.41
CA ILE A 108 0.69 -3.20 8.27
C ILE A 108 0.12 -2.35 9.42
N ILE A 109 0.96 -1.55 10.07
CA ILE A 109 0.54 -0.64 11.14
C ILE A 109 -0.51 0.35 10.61
N GLN A 110 -0.29 0.91 9.42
CA GLN A 110 -1.22 1.82 8.76
C GLN A 110 -2.58 1.15 8.52
N ILE A 111 -2.62 -0.05 7.92
CA ILE A 111 -3.88 -0.77 7.67
C ILE A 111 -4.63 -1.03 8.97
N VAL A 112 -3.94 -1.55 9.98
CA VAL A 112 -4.56 -1.85 11.29
C VAL A 112 -5.14 -0.59 11.92
N ILE A 113 -4.40 0.51 11.93
CA ILE A 113 -4.87 1.78 12.51
C ILE A 113 -6.11 2.29 11.77
N LEU A 114 -6.12 2.25 10.43
CA LEU A 114 -7.24 2.76 9.64
C LEU A 114 -8.50 1.90 9.80
N LEU A 115 -8.38 0.57 9.85
CA LEU A 115 -9.51 -0.32 10.12
C LEU A 115 -10.04 -0.15 11.55
N LEU A 116 -9.16 -0.05 12.55
CA LEU A 116 -9.56 0.19 13.93
C LEU A 116 -10.21 1.56 14.10
N PHE A 117 -9.71 2.58 13.41
CA PHE A 117 -10.34 3.91 13.36
C PHE A 117 -11.75 3.82 12.78
N GLY A 118 -11.90 3.13 11.63
CA GLY A 118 -13.21 2.87 11.04
C GLY A 118 -14.17 2.19 12.00
N LYS A 119 -13.70 1.20 12.75
CA LYS A 119 -14.52 0.50 13.76
C LYS A 119 -14.86 1.40 14.94
N ALA A 120 -13.91 2.17 15.45
CA ALA A 120 -14.12 3.01 16.63
C ALA A 120 -15.03 4.21 16.36
N VAL A 121 -14.96 4.80 15.17
CA VAL A 121 -15.69 6.05 14.83
C VAL A 121 -16.98 5.78 14.07
N TYR A 122 -16.99 4.79 13.18
CA TYR A 122 -18.13 4.51 12.31
C TYR A 122 -18.78 3.14 12.57
N ASP A 123 -18.32 2.41 13.58
CA ASP A 123 -18.84 1.09 13.95
C ASP A 123 -18.89 0.12 12.75
N ILE A 124 -17.86 0.14 11.89
CA ILE A 124 -17.81 -0.82 10.78
C ILE A 124 -17.65 -2.26 11.32
N PRO A 125 -18.32 -3.25 10.71
CA PRO A 125 -18.17 -4.64 11.08
C PRO A 125 -16.77 -5.11 10.69
N LEU A 126 -16.14 -5.88 11.58
CA LEU A 126 -14.84 -6.54 11.34
C LEU A 126 -15.01 -8.02 11.72
N GLU A 127 -15.97 -8.68 11.09
CA GLU A 127 -16.44 -10.01 11.52
C GLU A 127 -15.40 -11.12 11.32
N GLN A 128 -14.52 -10.98 10.33
CA GLN A 128 -13.49 -11.98 10.01
C GLN A 128 -12.06 -11.41 10.16
N PRO A 129 -11.57 -11.18 11.38
CA PRO A 129 -10.27 -10.56 11.63
C PRO A 129 -9.09 -11.37 11.05
N VAL A 130 -9.19 -12.69 10.99
CA VAL A 130 -8.14 -13.55 10.40
C VAL A 130 -8.05 -13.34 8.88
N HIS A 131 -9.18 -13.28 8.17
CA HIS A 131 -9.21 -13.02 6.72
C HIS A 131 -8.66 -11.62 6.42
N LEU A 132 -9.06 -10.62 7.20
CA LEU A 132 -8.54 -9.26 7.09
C LEU A 132 -7.02 -9.20 7.31
N LEU A 133 -6.50 -9.93 8.29
CA LEU A 133 -5.05 -9.99 8.54
C LEU A 133 -4.30 -10.63 7.36
N VAL A 134 -4.81 -11.74 6.81
CA VAL A 134 -4.21 -12.40 5.65
C VAL A 134 -4.20 -11.47 4.43
N LEU A 135 -5.33 -10.83 4.13
CA LEU A 135 -5.44 -9.85 3.05
C LEU A 135 -4.51 -8.65 3.26
N SER A 136 -4.39 -8.17 4.51
CA SER A 136 -3.49 -7.06 4.85
C SER A 136 -2.02 -7.40 4.62
N VAL A 137 -1.61 -8.64 4.92
CA VAL A 137 -0.23 -9.12 4.66
C VAL A 137 0.04 -9.20 3.16
N PHE A 138 -0.87 -9.77 2.36
CA PHE A 138 -0.70 -9.85 0.92
C PHE A 138 -0.74 -8.46 0.25
N LEU A 139 -1.65 -7.59 0.67
CA LEU A 139 -1.71 -6.20 0.22
C LEU A 139 -0.40 -5.46 0.54
N THR A 140 0.12 -5.62 1.77
CA THR A 140 1.40 -5.03 2.17
C THR A 140 2.55 -5.51 1.29
N PHE A 141 2.65 -6.82 1.10
CA PHE A 141 3.69 -7.41 0.26
C PHE A 141 3.59 -6.91 -1.19
N MET A 142 2.37 -6.84 -1.73
CA MET A 142 2.09 -6.31 -3.05
C MET A 142 2.54 -4.86 -3.22
N VAL A 143 2.03 -3.96 -2.36
CA VAL A 143 2.32 -2.52 -2.44
C VAL A 143 3.80 -2.25 -2.24
N THR A 144 4.42 -2.86 -1.23
CA THR A 144 5.84 -2.63 -0.95
C THR A 144 6.74 -3.31 -1.99
N GLY A 145 6.31 -4.42 -2.60
CA GLY A 145 7.02 -5.06 -3.72
C GLY A 145 7.05 -4.16 -4.95
N LEU A 146 5.90 -3.58 -5.33
CA LEU A 146 5.82 -2.58 -6.40
C LEU A 146 6.60 -1.31 -6.05
N GLY A 147 6.52 -0.84 -4.81
CA GLY A 147 7.30 0.28 -4.30
C GLY A 147 8.80 0.06 -4.36
N LEU A 148 9.25 -1.16 -4.07
CA LEU A 148 10.66 -1.54 -4.16
C LEU A 148 11.14 -1.52 -5.61
N ALA A 149 10.35 -2.08 -6.54
CA ALA A 149 10.65 -2.05 -7.97
C ALA A 149 10.77 -0.60 -8.46
N LEU A 150 9.79 0.23 -8.13
CA LEU A 150 9.78 1.64 -8.48
C LEU A 150 11.02 2.35 -7.95
N ALA A 151 11.33 2.18 -6.66
CA ALA A 151 12.44 2.83 -5.97
C ALA A 151 13.82 2.52 -6.60
N VAL A 152 14.03 1.30 -7.10
CA VAL A 152 15.31 0.93 -7.73
C VAL A 152 15.38 1.28 -9.22
N MET A 153 14.22 1.41 -9.91
CA MET A 153 14.17 1.70 -11.34
C MET A 153 14.24 3.20 -11.66
N VAL A 154 13.54 4.03 -10.88
CA VAL A 154 13.42 5.46 -11.14
C VAL A 154 14.71 6.22 -10.87
N LYS A 155 14.91 7.31 -11.61
CA LYS A 155 16.12 8.14 -11.50
C LYS A 155 15.93 9.34 -10.58
N THR A 156 14.71 9.88 -10.49
CA THR A 156 14.39 11.12 -9.76
C THR A 156 13.22 10.92 -8.82
N ASN A 157 13.18 11.71 -7.74
CA ASN A 157 12.06 11.71 -6.79
C ASN A 157 10.74 12.07 -7.49
N ASN A 158 10.76 13.07 -8.38
CA ASN A 158 9.56 13.51 -9.10
C ASN A 158 8.94 12.40 -9.95
N MET A 159 9.77 11.57 -10.61
CA MET A 159 9.27 10.42 -11.36
C MET A 159 8.64 9.36 -10.43
N GLY A 160 9.24 9.13 -9.26
CA GLY A 160 8.67 8.27 -8.22
C GLY A 160 7.31 8.74 -7.72
N ILE A 161 7.19 10.05 -7.44
CA ILE A 161 5.93 10.68 -7.02
C ILE A 161 4.87 10.52 -8.11
N ALA A 162 5.17 10.92 -9.35
CA ALA A 162 4.23 10.88 -10.46
C ALA A 162 3.72 9.47 -10.73
N LEU A 163 4.62 8.47 -10.78
CA LEU A 163 4.21 7.07 -11.00
C LEU A 163 3.41 6.52 -9.83
N THR A 164 3.77 6.85 -8.59
CA THR A 164 2.97 6.43 -7.43
C THR A 164 1.57 7.04 -7.48
N GLN A 165 1.45 8.32 -7.84
CA GLN A 165 0.15 8.99 -7.95
C GLN A 165 -0.72 8.35 -9.04
N VAL A 166 -0.14 8.02 -10.20
CA VAL A 166 -0.86 7.32 -11.28
C VAL A 166 -1.34 5.95 -10.81
N ILE A 167 -0.49 5.18 -10.13
CA ILE A 167 -0.85 3.84 -9.63
C ILE A 167 -1.89 3.92 -8.51
N ALA A 168 -1.72 4.83 -7.55
CA ALA A 168 -2.59 4.95 -6.38
C ALA A 168 -3.94 5.57 -6.74
N LEU A 169 -3.95 6.73 -7.40
CA LEU A 169 -5.19 7.46 -7.74
C LEU A 169 -5.88 6.84 -8.95
N GLY A 170 -5.12 6.49 -9.99
CA GLY A 170 -5.67 5.79 -11.16
C GLY A 170 -6.22 4.42 -10.76
N GLY A 171 -5.50 3.68 -9.91
CA GLY A 171 -5.97 2.43 -9.33
C GLY A 171 -7.16 2.60 -8.39
N ALA A 172 -7.30 3.73 -7.69
CA ALA A 172 -8.47 3.99 -6.84
C ALA A 172 -9.74 4.25 -7.66
N VAL A 173 -9.63 5.03 -8.73
CA VAL A 173 -10.75 5.30 -9.64
C VAL A 173 -11.14 4.01 -10.38
N LEU A 174 -10.17 3.35 -11.01
CA LEU A 174 -10.44 2.17 -11.83
C LEU A 174 -10.70 0.91 -11.00
N GLY A 175 -10.20 0.84 -9.77
CA GLY A 175 -10.35 -0.34 -8.90
C GLY A 175 -11.60 -0.31 -8.02
N GLY A 176 -12.46 0.71 -8.14
CA GLY A 176 -13.72 0.77 -7.39
C GLY A 176 -13.62 1.37 -5.97
N LEU A 177 -12.47 1.94 -5.59
CA LEU A 177 -12.23 2.36 -4.20
C LEU A 177 -13.02 3.61 -3.81
N TRP A 178 -13.44 4.42 -4.79
CA TRP A 178 -14.22 5.65 -4.58
C TRP A 178 -15.69 5.51 -5.01
N MET A 179 -15.99 4.58 -5.91
CA MET A 179 -17.32 4.39 -6.47
C MET A 179 -17.55 2.89 -6.71
N PRO A 180 -18.76 2.37 -6.43
CA PRO A 180 -19.11 1.00 -6.77
C PRO A 180 -18.86 0.70 -8.26
N ILE A 181 -18.24 -0.45 -8.55
CA ILE A 181 -17.89 -0.84 -9.92
C ILE A 181 -19.14 -1.07 -10.77
N ASP A 182 -20.24 -1.52 -10.15
CA ASP A 182 -21.52 -1.74 -10.83
C ASP A 182 -22.10 -0.45 -11.44
N MET A 183 -21.65 0.73 -10.98
CA MET A 183 -22.06 2.02 -11.53
C MET A 183 -21.18 2.49 -12.70
N MET A 184 -20.09 1.78 -13.00
CA MET A 184 -19.16 2.14 -14.07
C MET A 184 -19.60 1.52 -15.41
N PRO A 185 -19.24 2.11 -16.57
CA PRO A 185 -19.43 1.48 -17.87
C PRO A 185 -18.70 0.13 -17.99
N ASP A 186 -19.23 -0.81 -18.78
CA ASP A 186 -18.71 -2.19 -18.94
C ASP A 186 -17.20 -2.26 -19.24
N ILE A 187 -16.70 -1.31 -20.02
CA ILE A 187 -15.27 -1.21 -20.36
C ILE A 187 -14.43 -1.00 -19.09
N LEU A 188 -14.86 -0.09 -18.20
CA LEU A 188 -14.16 0.18 -16.96
C LEU A 188 -14.25 -1.00 -16.01
N GLN A 189 -15.41 -1.64 -15.87
CA GLN A 189 -15.57 -2.84 -15.04
C GLN A 189 -14.62 -3.96 -15.46
N THR A 190 -14.48 -4.16 -16.78
CA THR A 190 -13.55 -5.15 -17.34
C THR A 190 -12.10 -4.80 -17.01
N ILE A 191 -11.73 -3.52 -17.08
CA ILE A 191 -10.38 -3.04 -16.70
C ILE A 191 -10.14 -3.21 -15.20
N SER A 192 -11.14 -2.94 -14.36
CA SER A 192 -11.06 -3.10 -12.90
C SER A 192 -10.61 -4.50 -12.50
N ALA A 193 -11.11 -5.53 -13.19
CA ALA A 193 -10.78 -6.93 -12.91
C ALA A 193 -9.28 -7.27 -13.08
N PHE A 194 -8.52 -6.45 -13.80
CA PHE A 194 -7.06 -6.62 -13.94
C PHE A 194 -6.25 -5.90 -12.86
N LEU A 195 -6.89 -5.06 -12.04
CA LEU A 195 -6.21 -4.25 -11.03
C LEU A 195 -6.22 -4.95 -9.67
N PRO A 196 -5.07 -5.03 -8.97
CA PRO A 196 -5.03 -5.63 -7.63
C PRO A 196 -5.87 -4.86 -6.61
N GLN A 197 -6.11 -3.56 -6.82
CA GLN A 197 -6.96 -2.72 -5.99
C GLN A 197 -8.42 -3.21 -5.96
N TYR A 198 -8.94 -3.68 -7.10
CA TYR A 198 -10.28 -4.26 -7.20
C TYR A 198 -10.43 -5.48 -6.30
N TRP A 199 -9.54 -6.45 -6.48
CA TRP A 199 -9.53 -7.68 -5.70
C TRP A 199 -9.34 -7.44 -4.21
N ALA A 200 -8.48 -6.48 -3.84
CA ALA A 200 -8.32 -6.08 -2.45
C ALA A 200 -9.60 -5.45 -1.90
N HIS A 201 -10.22 -4.52 -2.61
CA HIS A 201 -11.37 -3.77 -2.11
C HIS A 201 -12.57 -4.68 -1.86
N GLN A 202 -12.92 -5.50 -2.85
CA GLN A 202 -14.01 -6.48 -2.72
C GLN A 202 -13.77 -7.45 -1.53
N ALA A 203 -12.57 -8.04 -1.46
CA ALA A 203 -12.25 -9.00 -0.40
C ALA A 203 -12.23 -8.37 1.01
N PHE A 204 -11.80 -7.11 1.13
CA PHE A 204 -11.88 -6.39 2.40
C PHE A 204 -13.34 -6.12 2.79
N GLN A 205 -14.19 -5.70 1.85
CA GLN A 205 -15.62 -5.49 2.12
C GLN A 205 -16.30 -6.78 2.57
N ASP A 206 -16.06 -7.89 1.87
CA ASP A 206 -16.67 -9.19 2.21
C ASP A 206 -16.15 -9.74 3.56
N ALA A 207 -14.86 -9.59 3.86
CA ALA A 207 -14.28 -9.99 5.14
C ALA A 207 -14.77 -9.11 6.30
N MET A 208 -14.96 -7.81 6.05
CA MET A 208 -15.56 -6.88 7.02
C MET A 208 -17.00 -7.28 7.34
N ALA A 209 -17.80 -7.59 6.31
CA ALA A 209 -19.20 -8.01 6.45
C ALA A 209 -19.39 -9.44 6.97
N GLY A 210 -18.32 -10.24 7.00
CA GLY A 210 -18.36 -11.64 7.44
C GLY A 210 -18.89 -12.62 6.39
N THR A 211 -18.98 -12.19 5.13
CA THR A 211 -19.50 -12.97 4.01
C THR A 211 -18.41 -13.74 3.25
N LEU A 212 -17.13 -13.37 3.41
CA LEU A 212 -16.04 -13.98 2.66
C LEU A 212 -15.81 -15.44 3.07
N GLN A 213 -15.90 -16.35 2.11
CA GLN A 213 -15.60 -17.76 2.33
C GLN A 213 -14.12 -18.08 2.08
N LEU A 214 -13.61 -19.17 2.69
CA LEU A 214 -12.21 -19.59 2.50
C LEU A 214 -11.80 -19.81 1.03
N PRO A 215 -12.61 -20.42 0.16
CA PRO A 215 -12.27 -20.54 -1.26
C PRO A 215 -12.17 -19.19 -1.97
N GLU A 216 -13.03 -18.24 -1.60
CA GLU A 216 -13.09 -16.89 -2.18
C GLU A 216 -11.93 -16.02 -1.70
N LEU A 217 -11.35 -16.30 -0.52
CA LEU A 217 -10.12 -15.65 -0.05
C LEU A 217 -8.91 -15.94 -0.95
N LEU A 218 -8.86 -17.12 -1.57
CA LEU A 218 -7.69 -17.58 -2.33
C LEU A 218 -7.43 -16.71 -3.54
N GLN A 219 -8.47 -16.37 -4.30
CA GLN A 219 -8.30 -15.64 -5.56
C GLN A 219 -7.71 -14.22 -5.35
N PRO A 220 -8.27 -13.36 -4.47
CA PRO A 220 -7.65 -12.07 -4.13
C PRO A 220 -6.24 -12.23 -3.58
N SER A 221 -6.02 -13.21 -2.71
CA SER A 221 -4.69 -13.46 -2.12
C SER A 221 -3.64 -13.81 -3.17
N LEU A 222 -4.00 -14.66 -4.15
CA LEU A 222 -3.12 -15.04 -5.25
C LEU A 222 -2.84 -13.87 -6.20
N VAL A 223 -3.85 -13.05 -6.51
CA VAL A 223 -3.66 -11.85 -7.34
C VAL A 223 -2.69 -10.89 -6.64
N LEU A 224 -2.93 -10.57 -5.38
CA LEU A 224 -2.05 -9.69 -4.60
C LEU A 224 -0.63 -10.26 -4.50
N LEU A 225 -0.50 -11.55 -4.20
CA LEU A 225 0.80 -12.23 -4.16
C LEU A 225 1.50 -12.17 -5.52
N GLY A 226 0.78 -12.39 -6.62
CA GLY A 226 1.31 -12.34 -7.98
C GLY A 226 1.90 -10.97 -8.33
N PHE A 227 1.15 -9.89 -8.08
CA PHE A 227 1.64 -8.52 -8.29
C PHE A 227 2.82 -8.19 -7.37
N GLY A 228 2.78 -8.63 -6.12
CA GLY A 228 3.89 -8.44 -5.18
C GLY A 228 5.16 -9.18 -5.58
N LEU A 229 5.04 -10.42 -6.03
CA LEU A 229 6.16 -11.21 -6.54
C LEU A 229 6.73 -10.59 -7.82
N ALA A 230 5.87 -10.14 -8.74
CA ALA A 230 6.31 -9.45 -9.95
C ALA A 230 7.12 -8.19 -9.61
N GLY A 231 6.63 -7.35 -8.69
CA GLY A 231 7.36 -6.18 -8.20
C GLY A 231 8.68 -6.55 -7.51
N PHE A 232 8.64 -7.51 -6.59
CA PHE A 232 9.83 -7.96 -5.87
C PHE A 232 10.92 -8.53 -6.79
N ILE A 233 10.54 -9.39 -7.74
CA ILE A 233 11.46 -9.96 -8.74
C ILE A 233 12.02 -8.86 -9.64
N ALA A 234 11.16 -7.95 -10.14
CA ALA A 234 11.61 -6.81 -10.94
C ALA A 234 12.62 -5.94 -10.17
N ALA A 235 12.40 -5.75 -8.86
CA ALA A 235 13.34 -5.03 -8.01
C ALA A 235 14.69 -5.73 -7.91
N LEU A 236 14.70 -7.05 -7.68
CA LEU A 236 15.94 -7.83 -7.59
C LEU A 236 16.73 -7.82 -8.90
N LEU A 237 16.05 -7.96 -10.04
CA LEU A 237 16.67 -7.92 -11.36
C LEU A 237 17.24 -6.53 -11.70
N CYS A 238 16.57 -5.46 -11.28
CA CYS A 238 17.00 -4.09 -11.51
C CYS A 238 18.04 -3.57 -10.49
N TYR A 239 18.16 -4.21 -9.33
CA TYR A 239 19.04 -3.76 -8.25
C TYR A 239 20.52 -3.66 -8.62
N PRO A 240 21.12 -4.59 -9.39
CA PRO A 240 22.50 -4.43 -9.87
C PRO A 240 22.73 -3.13 -10.66
N ASN A 241 21.76 -2.73 -11.48
CA ASN A 241 21.82 -1.48 -12.23
C ASN A 241 21.71 -0.26 -11.31
N PHE A 242 20.89 -0.35 -10.26
CA PHE A 242 20.82 0.69 -9.22
C PHE A 242 22.15 0.82 -8.47
N LEU A 243 22.81 -0.31 -8.13
CA LEU A 243 24.12 -0.30 -7.47
C LEU A 243 25.21 0.31 -8.35
N LYS A 244 25.23 0.02 -9.66
CA LYS A 244 26.17 0.65 -10.61
C LYS A 244 26.01 2.16 -10.60
N ARG A 245 24.77 2.66 -10.75
CA ARG A 245 24.46 4.11 -10.68
C ARG A 245 24.85 4.76 -9.36
N ALA A 246 24.88 4.02 -8.26
CA ALA A 246 25.27 4.54 -6.96
C ALA A 246 26.78 4.74 -6.82
N LYS A 247 27.59 4.01 -7.58
CA LYS A 247 29.06 4.01 -7.49
C LYS A 247 29.74 5.03 -8.40
N GLY A 248 29.01 5.62 -9.34
CA GLY A 248 29.55 6.42 -10.45
C GLY A 248 29.44 5.65 -11.75
#